data_AF-A0A3P7KUE1-F1
#
_entry.id   AF-A0A3P7KUE1-F1
#
_cell.length_a   1.000
_cell.length_b   1.000
_cell.length_c   1.000
_cell.angle_alpha   90.00
_cell.angle_beta   90.00
_cell.angle_gamma   90.00
#
_symmetry.space_group_name_H-M   'P 1'
#
loop_
_entity.id
_entity.type
_entity.pdbx_description
1 polymer ?
#
loop_
_entity_poly.entity_id
_entity_poly.type
_entity_poly.pdbx_seq_one_letter_code
_entity_poly.pdbx_strand_id
1 'polypeptide(L)'
;MGDNGEYYVPKTLLPVYRDVVVPLANVLTPNAFELGELVGFTIFNEKACIRGMDAIHRMGVETVVVTSGVEESQTPDTLCCYASKKGVLFSLLYYHN
;
A
#
# COMPACT_ATOMS: atom_id res chain seq x y z
N MET A 1 -9.55 -4.79 2.40
CA MET A 1 -10.56 -4.18 1.50
C MET A 1 -10.80 -5.04 0.28
N GLY A 2 -9.75 -5.53 -0.38
CA GLY A 2 -9.90 -6.32 -1.59
C GLY A 2 -8.55 -6.71 -2.20
N ASP A 3 -8.58 -7.39 -3.33
CA ASP A 3 -7.41 -7.75 -4.12
C ASP A 3 -7.83 -8.07 -5.57
N ASN A 4 -6.87 -8.11 -6.50
CA ASN A 4 -7.11 -8.44 -7.93
C ASN A 4 -8.23 -7.61 -8.60
N GLY A 5 -8.35 -6.33 -8.22
CA GLY A 5 -9.37 -5.43 -8.78
C GLY A 5 -10.75 -5.56 -8.14
N GLU A 6 -10.93 -6.49 -7.19
CA GLU A 6 -12.23 -6.77 -6.57
C GLU A 6 -12.24 -6.42 -5.08
N TYR A 7 -13.40 -5.95 -4.63
CA TYR A 7 -13.65 -5.62 -3.24
C TYR A 7 -14.27 -6.82 -2.50
N TYR A 8 -13.72 -7.18 -1.35
CA TYR A 8 -14.29 -8.21 -0.45
C TYR A 8 -15.32 -7.65 0.52
N VAL A 9 -15.42 -6.32 0.58
CA VAL A 9 -16.35 -5.57 1.43
C VAL A 9 -17.10 -4.55 0.56
N PRO A 10 -18.28 -4.05 0.97
CA PRO A 10 -18.97 -3.03 0.20
C PRO A 10 -18.06 -1.83 -0.11
N LYS A 11 -17.95 -1.45 -1.40
CA LYS A 11 -17.13 -0.32 -1.84
C LYS A 11 -17.54 1.00 -1.17
N THR A 12 -18.78 1.09 -0.69
CA THR A 12 -19.29 2.21 0.11
C THR A 12 -18.53 2.44 1.41
N LEU A 13 -17.72 1.48 1.89
CA LEU A 13 -16.85 1.62 3.06
C LEU A 13 -15.53 2.33 2.76
N LEU A 14 -15.13 2.51 1.50
CA LEU A 14 -13.86 3.16 1.14
C LEU A 14 -13.68 4.54 1.82
N PRO A 15 -14.69 5.44 1.84
CA PRO A 15 -14.55 6.72 2.54
C PRO A 15 -14.29 6.55 4.04
N VAL A 16 -14.87 5.54 4.69
CA VAL A 16 -14.62 5.26 6.11
C VAL A 16 -13.18 4.82 6.34
N TYR A 17 -12.66 3.92 5.50
CA TYR A 17 -11.25 3.52 5.58
C TYR A 17 -10.32 4.72 5.37
N ARG A 18 -10.53 5.49 4.30
CA ARG A 18 -9.67 6.61 3.89
C ARG A 18 -9.73 7.78 4.87
N ASP A 19 -10.93 8.20 5.27
CA ASP A 19 -11.13 9.47 5.97
C ASP A 19 -11.18 9.30 7.49
N VAL A 20 -11.41 8.09 8.00
CA VAL A 20 -11.52 7.81 9.44
C VAL A 20 -10.44 6.85 9.91
N VAL A 21 -10.28 5.68 9.28
CA VAL A 21 -9.38 4.64 9.79
C VAL A 21 -7.91 4.97 9.54
N VAL A 22 -7.55 5.34 8.30
CA VAL A 22 -6.15 5.61 7.91
C VAL A 22 -5.54 6.75 8.74
N PRO A 23 -6.20 7.90 8.99
CA PRO A 23 -5.62 8.97 9.81
C PRO A 23 -5.35 8.59 11.27
N LEU A 24 -6.01 7.55 11.78
CA LEU A 24 -5.82 7.04 13.15
C LEU A 24 -4.71 5.99 13.25
N ALA A 25 -4.21 5.46 12.13
CA ALA A 25 -3.27 4.35 12.12
C ALA A 25 -1.82 4.83 12.36
N ASN A 26 -1.13 4.23 13.34
CA ASN A 26 0.33 4.38 13.47
C ASN A 26 1.07 3.55 12.41
N VAL A 27 0.53 2.37 12.09
CA VAL A 27 1.06 1.42 11.09
C VAL A 27 -0.06 1.03 10.14
N LEU A 28 0.19 1.09 8.84
CA LEU A 28 -0.75 0.63 7.80
C LEU A 28 -0.08 -0.42 6.91
N THR A 29 -0.77 -1.53 6.65
CA THR A 29 -0.21 -2.66 5.89
C THR A 29 -1.06 -3.04 4.67
N PRO A 30 -1.24 -2.15 3.68
CA PRO A 30 -2.09 -2.45 2.52
C PRO A 30 -1.37 -3.38 1.53
N ASN A 31 -2.11 -4.11 0.71
CA ASN A 31 -1.56 -4.58 -0.57
C ASN A 31 -1.58 -3.45 -1.63
N ALA A 32 -1.03 -3.68 -2.82
CA ALA A 32 -0.96 -2.68 -3.88
C ALA A 32 -2.34 -2.21 -4.38
N PHE A 33 -3.33 -3.11 -4.45
CA PHE A 33 -4.71 -2.76 -4.82
C PHE A 33 -5.34 -1.84 -3.77
N GLU A 34 -5.26 -2.21 -2.49
CA GLU A 34 -5.79 -1.42 -1.38
C GLU A 34 -5.13 -0.05 -1.28
N LEU A 35 -3.80 0.01 -1.42
CA LEU A 35 -3.07 1.27 -1.49
C LEU A 35 -3.61 2.13 -2.63
N GLY A 36 -3.81 1.55 -3.81
CA GLY A 36 -4.33 2.24 -4.99
C GLY A 36 -5.71 2.85 -4.77
N GLU A 37 -6.63 2.12 -4.12
CA GLU A 37 -7.96 2.64 -3.78
C GLU A 37 -7.89 3.78 -2.77
N LEU A 38 -6.97 3.72 -1.79
CA LEU A 38 -6.79 4.76 -0.78
C LEU A 38 -6.23 6.06 -1.38
N VAL A 39 -5.30 5.96 -2.34
CA VAL A 39 -4.60 7.13 -2.92
C VAL A 39 -5.20 7.61 -4.25
N GLY A 40 -6.14 6.86 -4.82
CA GLY A 40 -6.87 7.22 -6.03
C GLY A 40 -6.10 7.02 -7.33
N PHE A 41 -5.06 6.19 -7.34
CA PHE A 41 -4.32 5.81 -8.56
C PHE A 41 -3.75 4.40 -8.46
N THR A 42 -3.59 3.73 -9.60
CA THR A 42 -3.09 2.35 -9.67
C THR A 42 -1.64 2.24 -9.22
N ILE A 43 -1.33 1.16 -8.49
CA ILE A 43 0.02 0.81 -8.03
C ILE A 43 0.54 -0.36 -8.87
N PHE A 44 1.15 -0.04 -10.01
CA PHE A 44 1.69 -1.06 -10.93
C PHE A 44 3.19 -1.33 -10.73
N ASN A 45 3.94 -0.31 -10.32
CA ASN A 45 5.39 -0.39 -10.17
C ASN A 45 5.89 0.28 -8.89
N GLU A 46 7.18 0.07 -8.60
CA GLU A 46 7.87 0.63 -7.44
C GLU A 46 7.67 2.14 -7.30
N LYS A 47 7.79 2.90 -8.40
CA LYS A 47 7.65 4.36 -8.38
C LYS A 47 6.23 4.77 -7.96
N ALA A 48 5.21 4.09 -8.47
CA ALA A 48 3.82 4.32 -8.05
C ALA A 48 3.60 3.92 -6.58
N CYS A 49 4.20 2.80 -6.15
CA CYS A 49 4.16 2.32 -4.77
C CYS A 49 4.73 3.36 -3.79
N ILE A 50 5.96 3.85 -4.03
CA ILE A 50 6.61 4.88 -3.22
C ILE A 50 5.75 6.15 -3.15
N ARG A 51 5.22 6.61 -4.30
CA ARG A 51 4.32 7.79 -4.35
C ARG A 51 3.05 7.57 -3.53
N GLY A 52 2.51 6.34 -3.53
CA GLY A 52 1.35 5.95 -2.73
C GLY A 52 1.66 5.99 -1.25
N MET A 53 2.77 5.38 -0.82
CA MET A 53 3.23 5.40 0.57
C MET A 53 3.45 6.84 1.07
N ASP A 54 4.02 7.71 0.24
CA ASP A 54 4.15 9.14 0.56
C ASP A 54 2.79 9.84 0.75
N ALA A 55 1.77 9.47 -0.03
CA ALA A 55 0.42 10.00 0.16
C ALA A 55 -0.19 9.55 1.49
N ILE A 56 -0.01 8.28 1.85
CA ILE A 56 -0.44 7.73 3.15
C ILE A 56 0.30 8.42 4.32
N HIS A 57 1.60 8.70 4.19
CA HIS A 57 2.34 9.44 5.21
C HIS A 57 1.82 10.88 5.39
N ARG A 58 1.37 11.53 4.31
CA ARG A 58 0.70 12.84 4.38
C ARG A 58 -0.66 12.78 5.09
N MET A 59 -1.31 11.61 5.13
CA MET A 59 -2.54 11.38 5.89
C MET A 59 -2.31 11.15 7.39
N GLY A 60 -1.05 11.06 7.84
CA GLY A 60 -0.70 10.98 9.26
C GLY A 60 -0.03 9.68 9.69
N VAL A 61 -0.06 8.64 8.85
CA VAL A 61 0.50 7.32 9.17
C VAL A 61 2.02 7.38 9.27
N GLU A 62 2.58 6.85 10.36
CA GLU A 62 4.03 6.85 10.59
C GLU A 62 4.74 5.74 9.81
N THR A 63 4.22 4.51 9.83
CA THR A 63 4.85 3.36 9.17
C THR A 63 3.89 2.74 8.15
N VAL A 64 4.36 2.52 6.93
CA VAL A 64 3.58 1.86 5.86
C VAL A 64 4.35 0.65 5.37
N VAL A 65 3.69 -0.51 5.28
CA VAL A 65 4.24 -1.73 4.70
C VAL A 65 3.32 -2.23 3.59
N VAL A 66 3.70 -2.04 2.34
CA VAL A 66 2.98 -2.61 1.20
C VAL A 66 3.37 -4.07 1.08
N THR A 67 2.41 -4.97 1.37
CA THR A 67 2.70 -6.39 1.59
C THR A 67 2.89 -7.20 0.32
N SER A 68 2.30 -6.77 -0.80
CA SER A 68 2.30 -7.50 -2.07
C SER A 68 1.62 -6.70 -3.19
N GLY A 69 1.67 -7.21 -4.42
CA GLY A 69 0.82 -6.78 -5.55
C GLY A 69 1.42 -5.71 -6.46
N VAL A 70 2.69 -5.31 -6.25
CA VAL A 70 3.40 -4.43 -7.18
C VAL A 70 3.93 -5.27 -8.35
N GLU A 71 3.08 -5.49 -9.36
CA GLU A 71 3.30 -6.48 -10.42
C GLU A 71 4.65 -6.36 -11.13
N GLU A 72 5.08 -5.15 -11.50
CA GLU A 72 6.36 -4.94 -12.21
C GLU A 72 7.57 -5.33 -11.36
N SER A 73 7.40 -5.46 -10.05
CA SER A 73 8.46 -5.74 -9.08
C SER A 73 8.45 -7.19 -8.58
N GLN A 74 7.56 -8.02 -9.11
CA GLN A 74 7.47 -9.45 -8.78
C GLN A 74 8.12 -10.32 -9.86
N THR A 75 8.76 -11.40 -9.44
CA THR A 75 9.12 -12.53 -10.30
C THR A 75 8.44 -13.80 -9.77
N PRO A 76 8.37 -14.90 -10.55
CA PRO A 76 7.68 -16.12 -10.10
C PRO A 76 8.13 -16.64 -8.73
N ASP A 77 9.40 -16.43 -8.37
CA ASP A 77 10.02 -16.94 -7.15
C ASP A 77 10.30 -15.85 -6.10
N THR A 78 9.80 -14.62 -6.31
CA THR A 78 10.02 -13.51 -5.37
C THR A 78 8.73 -12.83 -4.96
N LEU A 79 8.59 -12.61 -3.66
CA LEU A 79 7.62 -11.66 -3.14
C LEU A 79 8.34 -10.35 -2.83
N CYS A 80 7.91 -9.28 -3.48
CA CYS A 80 8.42 -7.94 -3.22
C CYS A 80 7.48 -7.20 -2.24
N CYS A 81 8.07 -6.71 -1.15
CA CYS A 81 7.40 -5.88 -0.15
C CYS A 81 8.13 -4.53 -0.04
N TYR A 82 7.35 -3.47 0.18
CA TYR A 82 7.88 -2.11 0.39
C TYR A 82 7.55 -1.65 1.81
N ALA A 83 8.51 -1.04 2.50
CA ALA A 83 8.30 -0.55 3.86
C ALA A 83 8.93 0.82 4.01
N SER A 84 8.18 1.80 4.52
CA SER A 84 8.68 3.15 4.74
C SER A 84 8.23 3.67 6.09
N LYS A 85 9.05 4.56 6.65
CA LYS A 85 8.73 5.33 7.84
C LYS A 85 8.69 6.80 7.45
N LYS A 86 7.78 7.57 8.04
CA LYS A 86 7.66 9.00 7.76
C LYS A 86 9.00 9.71 7.97
N GLY A 87 9.49 10.38 6.92
CA GLY A 87 10.78 11.08 6.92
C GLY A 87 12.01 10.20 6.61
N VAL A 88 11.85 8.88 6.45
CA VAL A 88 12.92 7.95 6.05
C VAL A 88 12.37 6.90 5.07
N LEU A 89 12.79 7.00 3.81
CA LEU A 89 12.50 5.95 2.84
C LEU A 89 13.47 4.78 3.09
N PHE A 90 12.93 3.62 3.47
CA PHE A 90 13.61 2.35 3.29
C PHE A 90 13.02 1.71 2.02
N SER A 91 13.84 1.09 1.19
CA SER A 91 13.34 0.34 0.04
C SER A 91 13.96 -1.06 0.04
N LEU A 92 13.09 -2.05 -0.13
CA LEU A 92 13.31 -3.46 -0.43
C LEU A 92 13.76 -4.40 0.70
N LEU A 93 12.80 -5.24 1.11
CA LEU A 93 13.06 -6.60 1.57
C LEU A 93 12.68 -7.53 0.42
N TYR A 94 13.66 -8.20 -0.18
CA TYR A 94 13.42 -9.31 -1.07
C TYR A 94 13.27 -10.59 -0.25
N TYR A 95 12.16 -11.29 -0.43
CA TYR A 95 12.02 -12.66 0.06
C TYR A 95 12.01 -13.61 -1.15
N HIS A 96 13.05 -14.44 -1.23
CA HIS A 96 13.09 -15.60 -2.12
C HIS A 96 12.48 -16.80 -1.38
N ASN A 97 11.54 -17.50 -2.02
CA ASN A 97 11.05 -18.79 -1.52
C ASN A 97 12.09 -19.90 -1.71
#